data_AF-A0A5B0PPQ1-F1
#
_entry.id   AF-A0A5B0PPQ1-F1
#
_cell.length_a   1.000
_cell.length_b   1.000
_cell.length_c   1.000
_cell.angle_alpha   90.00
_cell.angle_beta   90.00
_cell.angle_gamma   90.00
#
_symmetry.space_group_name_H-M   'P 1'
#
loop_
_entity.id
_entity.type
_entity.pdbx_description
1 polymer ?
#
loop_
_entity_poly.entity_id
_entity_poly.type
_entity_poly.pdbx_seq_one_letter_code
_entity_poly.pdbx_strand_id
1 'polypeptide(L)'
;MQALGGPTLGVLGLVSHLESLNGTRETQKTRESLTSFLRYFFPKSLLLNRLVSVNRPEEILVAVRSILAKLPNRASNGLPLGWREGRARLVAEKIDWEEGTLKVTGHVRGGRFSANRLVHLPFFGDF
;
A
#
# COMPACT_ATOMS: atom_id res chain seq x y z
N MET A 1 3.60 7.45 -8.14
CA MET A 1 2.70 7.04 -7.03
C MET A 1 1.50 7.97 -6.92
N GLN A 2 1.67 9.25 -6.56
CA GLN A 2 0.54 10.17 -6.33
C GLN A 2 -0.32 10.41 -7.59
N ALA A 3 0.31 10.58 -8.75
CA ALA A 3 -0.40 10.79 -10.02
C ALA A 3 -1.27 9.61 -10.48
N LEU A 4 -0.94 8.38 -10.06
CA LEU A 4 -1.70 7.16 -10.43
C LEU A 4 -2.86 6.87 -9.47
N GLY A 5 -2.99 7.67 -8.40
CA GLY A 5 -3.86 7.39 -7.26
C GLY A 5 -3.11 6.59 -6.20
N GLY A 6 -2.75 7.26 -5.10
CA GLY A 6 -2.07 6.65 -3.96
C GLY A 6 -2.90 5.56 -3.27
N PRO A 7 -2.25 4.69 -2.47
CA PRO A 7 -2.92 3.57 -1.80
C PRO A 7 -4.07 4.06 -0.91
N THR A 8 -5.22 3.39 -1.02
CA THR A 8 -6.44 3.67 -0.26
C THR A 8 -6.21 3.59 1.25
N LEU A 9 -5.34 2.70 1.72
CA LEU A 9 -5.06 2.54 3.15
C LEU A 9 -4.31 3.73 3.76
N GLY A 10 -3.59 4.52 2.97
CA GLY A 10 -2.65 5.54 3.45
C GLY A 10 -1.19 5.09 3.27
N VAL A 11 -0.27 5.96 3.68
CA VAL A 11 1.17 5.77 3.55
C VAL A 11 1.78 5.62 4.95
N LEU A 12 2.65 4.62 5.10
CA LEU A 12 3.46 4.43 6.30
C LEU A 12 4.90 4.86 5.99
N GLY A 13 5.45 5.75 6.81
CA GLY A 13 6.85 6.13 6.74
C GLY A 13 7.70 5.23 7.64
N LEU A 14 8.57 4.42 7.03
CA LEU A 14 9.55 3.61 7.74
C LEU A 14 10.94 4.22 7.55
N VAL A 15 11.77 4.16 8.58
CA VAL A 15 13.18 4.56 8.52
C VAL A 15 14.05 3.47 9.14
N SER A 16 15.08 3.05 8.41
CA SER A 16 16.16 2.20 8.92
C SER A 16 17.37 3.05 9.29
N HIS A 17 18.23 2.51 10.16
CA HIS A 17 19.51 3.15 10.54
C HIS A 17 19.38 4.54 11.16
N LEU A 18 18.24 4.83 11.78
CA LEU A 18 18.07 6.13 12.45
C LEU A 18 18.93 6.20 13.72
N GLU A 19 19.11 5.08 14.40
CA GLU A 19 19.88 4.93 15.63
C GLU A 19 21.39 4.87 15.40
N SER A 20 21.86 4.72 14.16
CA SER A 20 23.30 4.81 13.85
C SER A 20 23.81 6.24 13.76
N LEU A 21 22.94 7.24 13.95
CA LEU A 21 23.33 8.64 14.01
C LEU A 21 24.00 8.96 15.34
N ASN A 22 24.92 9.92 15.33
CA ASN A 22 25.71 10.29 16.49
C ASN A 22 24.88 11.08 17.51
N GLY A 23 24.23 10.34 18.40
CA GLY A 23 23.53 10.88 19.57
C GLY A 23 22.04 11.17 19.37
N THR A 24 21.35 11.31 20.50
CA THR A 24 19.89 11.41 20.57
C THR A 24 19.33 12.66 19.91
N ARG A 25 20.07 13.79 19.97
CA ARG A 25 19.62 15.09 19.44
C ARG A 25 19.59 15.11 17.92
N GLU A 26 20.63 14.60 17.27
CA GLU A 26 20.69 14.52 15.81
C GLU A 26 19.64 13.55 15.27
N THR A 27 19.52 12.39 15.93
CA THR A 27 18.48 11.40 15.67
C THR A 27 17.07 12.02 15.66
N GLN A 28 16.75 12.83 16.68
CA GLN A 28 15.45 13.49 16.75
C GLN A 28 15.26 14.54 15.65
N LYS A 29 16.26 15.39 15.40
CA LYS A 29 16.19 16.41 14.33
C LYS A 29 15.99 15.78 12.95
N THR A 30 16.73 14.72 12.64
CA THR A 30 16.60 13.99 11.37
C THR A 30 15.22 13.37 11.25
N ARG A 31 14.70 12.76 12.32
CA ARG A 31 13.34 12.19 12.36
C ARG A 31 12.27 13.26 12.09
N GLU A 32 12.38 14.42 12.72
CA GLU A 32 11.42 15.52 12.53
C GLU A 32 11.49 16.08 11.10
N SER A 33 12.70 16.27 10.56
CA SER A 33 12.90 16.75 9.20
C SER A 33 12.31 15.78 8.15
N LEU A 34 12.62 14.49 8.25
CA LEU A 34 12.07 13.47 7.36
C LEU A 34 10.55 13.32 7.53
N THR A 35 10.03 13.46 8.75
CA THR A 35 8.58 13.47 8.99
C THR A 35 7.92 14.68 8.31
N SER A 36 8.54 15.87 8.38
CA SER A 36 8.06 17.07 7.69
C SER A 36 8.04 16.89 6.18
N PHE A 37 9.11 16.33 5.62
CA PHE A 37 9.19 15.96 4.20
C PHE A 37 8.04 15.03 3.80
N LEU A 38 7.78 13.96 4.56
CA LEU A 38 6.67 13.07 4.27
C LEU A 38 5.30 13.75 4.39
N ARG A 39 5.13 14.67 5.34
CA ARG A 39 3.88 15.44 5.49
C ARG A 39 3.64 16.40 4.32
N TYR A 40 4.69 16.93 3.70
CA TYR A 40 4.55 17.74 2.49
C TYR A 40 3.90 16.94 1.36
N PHE A 41 4.35 15.70 1.13
CA PHE A 41 3.78 14.84 0.09
C PHE A 41 2.47 14.15 0.52
N PHE A 42 2.34 13.76 1.79
CA PHE A 42 1.24 12.92 2.28
C PHE A 42 0.49 13.54 3.48
N PRO A 43 -0.03 14.79 3.35
CA PRO A 43 -0.51 15.56 4.49
C PRO A 43 -1.69 14.94 5.23
N LYS A 44 -2.55 14.20 4.52
CA LYS A 44 -3.77 13.55 5.07
C LYS A 44 -3.73 12.03 5.01
N SER A 45 -2.70 11.46 4.38
CA SER A 45 -2.61 10.02 4.13
C SER A 45 -1.52 9.33 4.94
N LEU A 46 -0.66 10.07 5.66
CA LEU A 46 0.34 9.52 6.55
C LEU A 46 -0.31 8.86 7.77
N LEU A 47 -0.20 7.53 7.90
CA LEU A 47 -0.98 6.73 8.86
C LEU A 47 -0.80 7.12 10.33
N LEU A 48 0.45 7.33 10.73
CA LEU A 48 0.83 7.58 12.13
C LEU A 48 1.25 9.03 12.38
N ASN A 49 1.15 9.89 11.35
CA ASN A 49 1.67 11.26 11.37
C ASN A 49 3.14 11.40 11.82
N ARG A 50 3.91 10.30 11.82
CA ARG A 50 5.31 10.21 12.21
C ARG A 50 6.02 9.09 11.46
N LEU A 51 7.35 9.16 11.44
CA LEU A 51 8.19 8.03 11.04
C LEU A 51 8.23 6.94 12.10
N VAL A 52 8.34 5.70 11.65
CA VAL A 52 8.53 4.50 12.44
C VAL A 52 9.94 3.98 12.18
N SER A 53 10.71 3.78 13.24
CA SER A 53 12.00 3.11 13.14
C SER A 53 11.83 1.60 12.99
N VAL A 54 12.53 1.03 12.01
CA VAL A 54 12.57 -0.43 11.78
C VAL A 54 13.43 -1.14 12.83
N ASN A 55 14.35 -0.43 13.49
CA ASN A 55 15.24 -1.02 14.48
C ASN A 55 14.56 -1.18 15.86
N ARG A 56 13.36 -0.61 16.02
CA ARG A 56 12.60 -0.60 17.27
C ARG A 56 11.35 -1.47 17.13
N PRO A 57 11.36 -2.72 17.65
CA PRO A 57 10.25 -3.65 17.46
C PRO A 57 8.93 -3.12 18.03
N GLU A 58 8.98 -2.31 19.09
CA GLU A 58 7.81 -1.65 19.66
C GLU A 58 7.16 -0.66 18.69
N GLU A 59 7.95 0.07 17.90
CA GLU A 59 7.43 0.99 16.89
C GLU A 59 6.85 0.22 15.69
N ILE A 60 7.50 -0.87 15.28
CA ILE A 60 6.99 -1.76 14.22
C ILE A 60 5.64 -2.35 14.61
N LEU A 61 5.50 -2.83 15.84
CA LEU A 61 4.27 -3.46 16.31
C LEU A 61 3.10 -2.46 16.31
N VAL A 62 3.35 -1.18 16.65
CA VAL A 62 2.36 -0.10 16.48
C VAL A 62 2.04 0.12 15.00
N ALA A 63 3.04 0.07 14.12
CA ALA A 63 2.83 0.21 12.68
C ALA A 63 1.98 -0.91 12.09
N VAL A 64 2.26 -2.17 12.45
CA VAL A 64 1.46 -3.34 12.04
C VAL A 64 0.02 -3.19 12.52
N ARG A 65 -0.20 -2.83 13.79
CA ARG A 65 -1.55 -2.56 14.31
C ARG A 65 -2.25 -1.47 13.52
N SER A 66 -1.55 -0.41 13.12
CA SER A 66 -2.14 0.67 12.31
C SER A 66 -2.57 0.21 10.92
N ILE A 67 -1.84 -0.73 10.31
CA ILE A 67 -2.20 -1.33 9.01
C ILE A 67 -3.43 -2.22 9.18
N LEU A 68 -3.45 -3.06 10.21
CA LEU A 68 -4.54 -4.02 10.44
C LEU A 68 -5.83 -3.35 10.90
N ALA A 69 -5.74 -2.32 11.75
CA ALA A 69 -6.89 -1.62 12.29
C ALA A 69 -7.54 -0.67 11.27
N LYS A 70 -6.77 -0.20 10.29
CA LYS A 70 -7.31 0.72 9.29
C LYS A 70 -8.03 -0.06 8.22
N LEU A 71 -9.34 0.11 8.16
CA LEU A 71 -10.10 -0.26 6.97
C LEU A 71 -9.50 0.49 5.78
N PRO A 72 -9.27 -0.18 4.63
CA PRO A 72 -8.85 0.50 3.41
C PRO A 72 -9.76 1.70 3.19
N ASN A 73 -9.21 2.93 3.21
CA ASN A 73 -10.07 4.10 3.10
C ASN A 73 -10.84 3.94 1.79
N ARG A 74 -12.18 3.99 1.88
CA ARG A 74 -12.95 4.65 0.83
C ARG A 74 -12.26 5.99 0.65
N ALA A 75 -11.76 6.30 -0.55
CA ALA A 75 -11.05 7.55 -0.82
C ALA A 75 -11.85 8.74 -0.25
N SER A 76 -11.20 9.87 -0.02
CA SER A 76 -11.75 11.03 0.70
C SER A 76 -13.05 11.63 0.13
N ASN A 77 -13.59 11.05 -0.94
CA ASN A 77 -14.90 11.25 -1.55
C ASN A 77 -15.92 10.13 -1.23
N GLY A 78 -15.65 9.23 -0.28
CA GLY A 78 -16.49 8.07 0.04
C GLY A 78 -16.43 6.91 -0.98
N LEU A 79 -15.63 7.03 -2.04
CA LEU A 79 -15.48 6.01 -3.09
C LEU A 79 -14.09 5.40 -3.00
N PRO A 80 -13.88 4.10 -3.19
CA PRO A 80 -12.52 3.55 -3.29
C PRO A 80 -11.73 4.20 -4.46
N LEU A 81 -10.44 3.88 -4.70
CA LEU A 81 -9.77 4.22 -5.98
C LEU A 81 -10.70 3.83 -7.14
N GLY A 82 -11.43 4.80 -7.70
CA GLY A 82 -12.71 4.50 -8.37
C GLY A 82 -12.53 3.58 -9.57
N TRP A 83 -11.42 3.79 -10.28
CA TRP A 83 -11.03 2.96 -11.41
C TRP A 83 -10.59 1.54 -11.02
N ARG A 84 -10.03 1.35 -9.81
CA ARG A 84 -9.44 0.09 -9.34
C ARG A 84 -10.46 -0.83 -8.67
N GLU A 85 -11.44 -0.26 -7.98
CA GLU A 85 -12.36 -1.03 -7.13
C GLU A 85 -13.71 -1.26 -7.81
N GLY A 86 -14.05 -0.45 -8.83
CA GLY A 86 -15.14 -0.75 -9.75
C GLY A 86 -14.82 -1.90 -10.71
N ARG A 87 -13.55 -2.31 -10.82
CA ARG A 87 -13.09 -3.41 -11.68
C ARG A 87 -12.76 -4.63 -10.84
N ALA A 88 -13.10 -5.81 -11.35
CA ALA A 88 -12.66 -7.07 -10.77
C ALA A 88 -11.15 -7.20 -10.96
N ARG A 89 -10.44 -7.57 -9.90
CA ARG A 89 -9.00 -7.79 -9.95
C ARG A 89 -8.64 -8.93 -9.01
N LEU A 90 -7.53 -9.58 -9.32
CA LEU A 90 -6.99 -10.66 -8.52
C LEU A 90 -5.48 -10.52 -8.50
N VAL A 91 -4.88 -10.89 -7.37
CA VAL A 91 -3.43 -11.07 -7.26
C VAL A 91 -3.20 -12.57 -7.32
N ALA A 92 -2.41 -13.01 -8.28
CA ALA A 92 -2.13 -14.43 -8.48
C ALA A 92 -1.26 -14.96 -7.34
N GLU A 93 -1.71 -16.04 -6.72
CA GLU A 93 -0.99 -16.78 -5.67
C GLU A 93 -0.41 -18.08 -6.23
N LYS A 94 -1.16 -18.72 -7.14
CA LYS A 94 -0.70 -19.89 -7.90
C LYS A 94 -1.05 -19.72 -9.37
N ILE A 95 -0.14 -20.13 -10.24
CA ILE A 95 -0.29 -20.09 -11.68
C ILE A 95 0.09 -21.46 -12.23
N ASP A 96 -0.82 -22.06 -12.99
CA ASP A 96 -0.59 -23.32 -13.71
C ASP A 96 -0.95 -23.12 -15.19
N TRP A 97 -0.33 -23.91 -16.06
CA TRP A 97 -0.59 -23.88 -17.50
C TRP A 97 -0.95 -25.28 -17.98
N GLU A 98 -2.14 -25.42 -18.56
CA GLU A 98 -2.63 -26.69 -19.07
C GLU A 98 -3.35 -26.47 -20.40
N GLU A 99 -2.93 -27.21 -21.44
CA GLU A 99 -3.63 -27.27 -22.74
C GLU A 99 -3.94 -25.88 -23.36
N GLY A 100 -3.02 -24.92 -23.22
CA GLY A 100 -3.22 -23.56 -23.75
C GLY A 100 -4.03 -22.63 -22.85
N THR A 101 -4.44 -23.10 -21.67
CA THR A 101 -5.21 -22.34 -20.68
C THR A 101 -4.35 -21.95 -19.49
N LEU A 102 -4.31 -20.65 -19.20
CA LEU A 102 -3.70 -20.11 -17.98
C LEU A 102 -4.67 -20.25 -16.81
N LYS A 103 -4.35 -21.12 -15.85
CA LYS A 103 -5.10 -21.26 -14.60
C LYS A 103 -4.47 -20.37 -13.54
N VAL A 104 -5.27 -19.44 -13.02
CA VAL A 104 -4.83 -18.49 -11.98
C VAL A 104 -5.67 -18.66 -10.73
N THR A 105 -5.02 -18.93 -9.61
CA THR A 105 -5.65 -19.00 -8.28
C THR A 105 -5.25 -17.80 -7.44
N GLY A 106 -6.22 -17.24 -6.71
CA GLY A 106 -5.99 -16.17 -5.74
C GLY A 106 -7.31 -15.57 -5.24
N HIS A 107 -7.22 -14.48 -4.49
CA HIS A 107 -8.40 -13.81 -3.93
C HIS A 107 -8.90 -12.68 -4.83
N VAL A 108 -10.18 -12.75 -5.20
CA VAL A 108 -10.88 -11.67 -5.92
C VAL A 108 -11.04 -10.44 -5.03
N ARG A 109 -10.75 -9.27 -5.58
CA ARG A 109 -10.90 -7.96 -4.93
C ARG A 109 -11.58 -6.97 -5.88
N GLY A 110 -12.22 -5.93 -5.33
CA GLY A 110 -12.99 -4.95 -6.11
C GLY A 110 -14.31 -5.54 -6.61
N GLY A 111 -14.56 -5.45 -7.92
CA GLY A 111 -15.74 -6.00 -8.57
C GLY A 111 -15.75 -7.54 -8.68
N ARG A 112 -16.83 -8.10 -9.24
CA ARG A 112 -16.97 -9.55 -9.51
C ARG A 112 -16.45 -9.89 -10.90
N PHE A 113 -15.74 -11.01 -11.02
CA PHE A 113 -15.41 -11.58 -12.33
C PHE A 113 -16.66 -12.17 -13.00
N SER A 114 -16.68 -12.17 -14.32
CA SER A 114 -17.69 -12.81 -15.15
C SER A 114 -16.97 -13.59 -16.23
N ALA A 115 -17.38 -14.84 -16.47
CA ALA A 115 -16.82 -15.68 -17.54
C ALA A 115 -17.07 -15.09 -18.94
N ASN A 116 -18.06 -14.19 -19.07
CA ASN A 116 -18.42 -13.55 -20.35
C ASN A 116 -17.72 -12.19 -20.54
N ARG A 117 -16.69 -11.86 -19.74
CA ARG A 117 -15.94 -10.60 -19.85
C ARG A 117 -14.46 -10.88 -20.02
N LEU A 118 -13.80 -10.01 -20.78
CA LEU A 118 -12.36 -10.04 -20.96
C LEU A 118 -11.62 -9.76 -19.64
N VAL A 119 -10.43 -10.33 -19.53
CA VAL A 119 -9.47 -10.13 -18.45
C VAL A 119 -8.22 -9.49 -19.02
N HIS A 120 -7.82 -8.35 -18.46
CA HIS A 120 -6.56 -7.70 -18.79
C HIS A 120 -5.42 -8.28 -17.95
N LEU A 121 -4.39 -8.78 -18.62
CA LEU A 121 -3.12 -9.14 -18.00
C LEU A 121 -2.10 -8.02 -18.28
N PRO A 122 -1.56 -7.36 -17.23
CA PRO A 122 -0.58 -6.30 -17.41
C PRO A 122 0.60 -6.78 -18.24
N PHE A 123 0.99 -5.99 -19.24
CA PHE A 123 2.08 -6.28 -20.20
C PHE A 123 1.81 -7.37 -21.25
N PHE A 124 0.67 -8.08 -21.17
CA PHE A 124 0.31 -9.14 -22.12
C PHE A 124 -0.91 -8.80 -22.97
N GLY A 125 -1.82 -7.97 -22.46
CA GLY A 125 -3.02 -7.52 -23.19
C GLY A 125 -4.31 -8.07 -22.60
N ASP A 126 -5.36 -8.08 -23.42
CA ASP A 126 -6.72 -8.49 -23.05
C ASP A 126 -7.03 -9.88 -23.62
N PHE A 127 -7.59 -10.76 -22.78
CA PHE A 127 -7.94 -12.15 -23.10
C PHE A 127 -9.40 -12.44 -22.73
#